data_AF-A0A136N6T8-F1
#
_entry.id   AF-A0A136N6T8-F1
#
_cell.length_a   1.000
_cell.length_b   1.000
_cell.length_c   1.000
_cell.angle_alpha   90.00
_cell.angle_beta   90.00
_cell.angle_gamma   90.00
#
_symmetry.space_group_name_H-M   'P 1'
#
loop_
_entity.id
_entity.type
_entity.pdbx_description
1 polymer ?
#
loop_
_entity_poly.entity_id
_entity_poly.type
_entity_poly.pdbx_seq_one_letter_code
_entity_poly.pdbx_strand_id
1 'polypeptide(L)'
;MQRKAFTGVWNIIRFNWHFYAVSVPLIIATFYFSGYLNGLLYLVFITGAVIAGLSILISLFVSWYIYDRSNLYSLNWLEGLNLPAAINIANINAGFDETSELLKNKYPQSSLDVFDFYDPNKHTEISIERARRAYPPYPGTLSINTVNPG
;
A
#
# COMPACT_ATOMS: atom_id res chain seq x y z
N MET A 1 -10.46 -12.33 9.84
CA MET A 1 -10.14 -11.48 11.02
C MET A 1 -10.64 -10.05 10.79
N GLN A 2 -11.12 -9.34 11.81
CA GLN A 2 -11.40 -7.89 11.68
C GLN A 2 -10.07 -7.12 11.59
N ARG A 3 -9.90 -6.31 10.53
CA ARG A 3 -8.73 -5.43 10.41
C ARG A 3 -8.69 -4.46 11.58
N LYS A 4 -7.54 -4.40 12.27
CA LYS A 4 -7.31 -3.40 13.32
C LYS A 4 -7.16 -2.03 12.68
N ALA A 5 -7.64 -0.98 13.34
CA ALA A 5 -7.40 0.39 12.89
C ALA A 5 -5.90 0.64 12.70
N PHE A 6 -5.54 1.44 11.69
CA PHE A 6 -4.18 1.82 11.31
C PHE A 6 -3.30 0.70 10.72
N THR A 7 -3.84 -0.50 10.46
CA THR A 7 -3.07 -1.58 9.82
C THR A 7 -2.56 -1.17 8.44
N GLY A 8 -3.38 -0.45 7.66
CA GLY A 8 -3.04 -0.03 6.31
C GLY A 8 -1.88 0.96 6.28
N VAL A 9 -2.03 2.09 6.97
CA VAL A 9 -0.97 3.10 7.05
C VAL A 9 0.31 2.55 7.71
N TRP A 10 0.18 1.65 8.68
CA TRP A 10 1.33 1.00 9.29
C TRP A 10 2.08 0.10 8.31
N ASN A 11 1.37 -0.67 7.48
CA ASN A 11 1.99 -1.46 6.41
C ASN A 11 2.73 -0.58 5.41
N ILE A 12 2.15 0.56 5.03
CA ILE A 12 2.82 1.54 4.15
C ILE A 12 4.11 2.04 4.77
N ILE A 13 4.08 2.48 6.03
CA ILE A 13 5.28 2.94 6.74
C ILE A 13 6.32 1.81 6.86
N ARG A 14 5.89 0.61 7.26
CA ARG A 14 6.76 -0.54 7.46
C ARG A 14 7.46 -0.96 6.18
N PHE A 15 6.76 -1.03 5.06
CA PHE A 15 7.33 -1.49 3.79
C PHE A 15 8.18 -0.41 3.12
N ASN A 16 7.83 0.87 3.35
CA ASN A 16 8.53 2.02 2.78
C ASN A 16 9.47 2.72 3.79
N TRP A 17 9.81 2.08 4.92
CA TRP A 17 10.50 2.71 6.06
C TRP A 17 11.75 3.53 5.67
N HIS A 18 12.55 3.01 4.72
CA HIS A 18 13.75 3.65 4.20
C HIS A 18 13.54 5.08 3.67
N PHE A 19 12.41 5.35 2.99
CA PHE A 19 12.10 6.70 2.53
C PHE A 19 11.95 7.65 3.73
N TYR A 20 11.25 7.23 4.79
CA TYR A 20 11.05 8.06 5.99
C TYR A 20 12.34 8.20 6.80
N ALA A 21 13.13 7.13 6.90
CA ALA A 21 14.42 7.16 7.60
C ALA A 21 15.45 8.10 6.96
N VAL A 22 15.35 8.34 5.65
CA VAL A 22 16.23 9.29 4.94
C VAL A 22 15.61 10.69 4.89
N SER A 23 14.34 10.80 4.49
CA SER A 23 13.68 12.09 4.26
C SER A 23 13.47 12.88 5.56
N VAL A 24 13.09 12.24 6.67
CA VAL A 24 12.82 12.95 7.92
C VAL A 24 14.08 13.62 8.47
N PRO A 25 15.23 12.92 8.64
CA PRO A 25 16.47 13.58 9.04
C PRO A 25 16.93 14.66 8.06
N LEU A 26 16.78 14.45 6.75
CA LEU A 26 17.16 15.45 5.76
C LEU A 26 16.30 16.73 5.88
N ILE A 27 15.00 16.59 6.09
CA ILE A 27 14.08 17.71 6.31
C ILE A 27 14.47 18.46 7.61
N ILE A 28 14.71 17.74 8.71
CA ILE A 28 15.14 18.33 9.99
C ILE A 28 16.47 19.06 9.83
N ALA A 29 17.45 18.45 9.16
CA ALA A 29 18.74 19.09 8.89
C ALA A 29 18.56 20.35 8.03
N THR A 30 17.69 20.30 7.02
CA THR A 30 17.38 21.45 6.17
C THR A 30 16.77 22.60 6.99
N PHE A 31 15.81 22.30 7.88
CA PHE A 31 15.27 23.28 8.81
C PHE A 31 16.34 23.88 9.71
N TYR A 32 17.20 23.04 10.31
CA TYR A 32 18.27 23.48 11.18
C TYR A 32 19.27 24.40 10.46
N PHE A 33 19.79 23.96 9.31
CA PHE A 33 20.78 24.72 8.56
C PHE A 33 20.21 25.96 7.87
N SER A 34 18.90 25.98 7.57
CA SER A 34 18.25 27.17 7.03
C SER A 34 18.41 28.39 7.94
N GLY A 35 18.51 28.19 9.26
CA GLY A 35 18.70 29.29 10.23
C GLY A 35 20.04 30.03 10.09
N TYR A 36 21.01 29.50 9.35
CA TYR A 36 22.28 30.17 9.03
C TYR A 36 22.26 30.88 7.66
N LEU A 37 21.19 30.72 6.88
CA LEU A 37 21.02 31.35 5.58
C LEU A 37 20.26 32.68 5.74
N ASN A 38 20.43 33.58 4.76
CA ASN A 38 19.78 34.89 4.75
C ASN A 38 19.07 35.14 3.41
N GLY A 39 18.07 36.03 3.44
CA GLY A 39 17.37 36.51 2.25
C GLY A 39 16.67 35.40 1.46
N LEU A 40 16.86 35.39 0.15
CA LEU A 40 16.18 34.45 -0.76
C LEU A 40 16.56 32.98 -0.48
N LEU A 41 17.80 32.70 -0.09
CA LEU A 41 18.25 31.33 0.18
C LEU A 41 17.54 30.73 1.39
N TYR A 42 17.34 31.51 2.46
CA TYR A 42 16.52 31.08 3.61
C TYR A 42 15.10 30.70 3.16
N LEU A 43 14.46 31.56 2.35
CA LEU A 43 13.11 31.32 1.86
C LEU A 43 13.02 30.05 0.99
N VAL A 44 13.96 29.84 0.07
CA VAL A 44 13.97 28.64 -0.78
C VAL A 44 14.10 27.37 0.06
N PHE A 45 15.02 27.34 1.03
CA PHE A 45 15.26 26.15 1.85
C PHE A 45 14.09 25.87 2.80
N ILE A 46 13.54 26.90 3.46
CA ILE A 46 12.40 26.71 4.37
C ILE A 46 11.15 26.27 3.61
N THR A 47 10.85 26.89 2.47
CA THR A 47 9.70 26.51 1.64
C THR A 47 9.87 25.11 1.08
N GLY A 48 11.07 24.74 0.62
CA GLY A 48 11.37 23.38 0.16
C GLY A 48 11.16 22.33 1.25
N ALA A 49 11.66 22.59 2.47
CA ALA A 49 11.49 21.69 3.61
C ALA A 49 10.02 21.52 4.02
N VAL A 50 9.25 22.62 4.02
CA VAL A 50 7.81 22.61 4.30
C VAL A 50 7.05 21.81 3.24
N ILE A 51 7.31 22.04 1.95
CA ILE A 51 6.66 21.28 0.87
C ILE A 51 6.97 19.80 1.00
N ALA A 52 8.25 19.43 1.19
CA ALA A 52 8.65 18.03 1.35
C ALA A 52 7.97 17.36 2.56
N GLY A 53 7.91 18.04 3.70
CA GLY A 53 7.21 17.56 4.89
C GLY A 53 5.70 17.39 4.65
N LEU A 54 5.05 18.39 4.04
CA LEU A 54 3.63 18.32 3.71
C LEU A 54 3.33 17.19 2.72
N SER A 55 4.17 16.95 1.71
CA SER A 55 3.98 15.83 0.78
C SER A 55 3.95 14.48 1.49
N ILE A 56 4.84 14.26 2.47
CA ILE A 56 4.86 13.03 3.29
C ILE A 56 3.59 12.92 4.13
N LEU A 57 3.21 14.00 4.83
CA LEU A 57 2.04 14.03 5.69
C LEU A 57 0.74 13.80 4.91
N ILE A 58 0.58 14.46 3.77
CA ILE A 58 -0.59 14.31 2.89
C ILE A 58 -0.65 12.87 2.36
N SER A 59 0.48 12.32 1.90
CA SER A 59 0.54 10.93 1.42
C SER A 59 0.09 9.93 2.49
N LEU A 60 0.60 10.07 3.72
CA LEU A 60 0.20 9.22 4.84
C LEU A 60 -1.25 9.43 5.27
N PHE A 61 -1.74 10.66 5.25
CA PHE A 61 -3.12 10.98 5.60
C PHE A 61 -4.11 10.38 4.58
N VAL A 62 -3.85 10.55 3.28
CA VAL A 62 -4.67 9.95 2.22
C VAL A 62 -4.61 8.42 2.32
N SER A 63 -3.44 7.86 2.60
CA SER A 63 -3.27 6.43 2.82
C SER A 63 -4.08 5.92 4.00
N TRP A 64 -4.01 6.59 5.15
CA TRP A 64 -4.87 6.26 6.29
C TRP A 64 -6.35 6.38 5.93
N TYR A 65 -6.76 7.44 5.24
CA TYR A 65 -8.14 7.64 4.85
C TYR A 65 -8.65 6.48 3.97
N ILE A 66 -7.88 6.08 2.95
CA ILE A 66 -8.28 5.01 2.03
C ILE A 66 -8.22 3.63 2.72
N TYR A 67 -7.09 3.28 3.33
CA TYR A 67 -6.86 1.91 3.78
C TYR A 67 -7.47 1.59 5.14
N ASP A 68 -7.57 2.59 6.03
CA ASP A 68 -8.01 2.38 7.41
C ASP A 68 -9.38 2.98 7.71
N ARG A 69 -9.79 4.06 7.01
CA ARG A 69 -11.06 4.73 7.27
C ARG A 69 -12.15 4.45 6.26
N SER A 70 -11.82 4.30 4.98
CA SER A 70 -12.79 4.14 3.90
C SER A 70 -13.42 2.75 3.89
N ASN A 71 -14.56 2.62 3.21
CA ASN A 71 -15.24 1.35 3.00
C ASN A 71 -14.65 0.51 1.85
N LEU A 72 -13.48 0.87 1.31
CA LEU A 72 -12.87 0.14 0.21
C LEU A 72 -12.64 -1.34 0.58
N TYR A 73 -12.02 -1.57 1.73
CA TYR A 73 -11.67 -2.92 2.22
C TYR A 73 -12.82 -3.63 2.94
N SER A 74 -14.00 -3.02 3.13
CA SER A 74 -15.19 -3.79 3.50
C SER A 74 -15.79 -4.53 2.30
N LEU A 75 -15.38 -4.15 1.08
CA LEU A 75 -15.90 -4.67 -0.17
C LEU A 75 -17.43 -4.48 -0.31
N ASN A 76 -18.04 -3.56 0.44
CA ASN A 76 -19.49 -3.30 0.39
C ASN A 76 -19.96 -2.79 -0.96
N TRP A 77 -19.05 -2.19 -1.74
CA TRP A 77 -19.33 -1.80 -3.13
C TRP A 77 -19.72 -2.98 -4.03
N LEU A 78 -19.31 -4.23 -3.70
CA LEU A 78 -19.74 -5.44 -4.42
C LEU A 78 -21.22 -5.78 -4.22
N GLU A 79 -21.84 -5.31 -3.13
CA GLU A 79 -23.27 -5.59 -2.86
C GLU A 79 -24.18 -4.92 -3.90
N GLY A 80 -23.75 -3.80 -4.48
CA GLY A 80 -24.48 -3.13 -5.55
C GLY A 80 -24.55 -3.92 -6.86
N LEU A 81 -23.79 -5.01 -7.00
CA LEU A 81 -23.73 -5.82 -8.20
C LEU A 81 -24.78 -6.95 -8.24
N ASN A 82 -25.57 -7.15 -7.17
CA ASN A 82 -26.59 -8.21 -7.06
C ASN A 82 -26.06 -9.61 -7.45
N LEU A 83 -24.86 -9.94 -6.98
CA LEU A 83 -24.21 -11.21 -7.29
C LEU A 83 -24.97 -12.40 -6.65
N PRO A 84 -25.04 -13.55 -7.34
CA PRO A 84 -25.54 -14.79 -6.74
C PRO A 84 -24.74 -15.20 -5.49
N ALA A 85 -25.36 -15.99 -4.61
CA ALA A 85 -24.72 -16.45 -3.37
C ALA A 85 -23.47 -17.33 -3.61
N ALA A 86 -23.47 -18.09 -4.72
CA ALA A 86 -22.34 -18.92 -5.14
C ALA A 86 -21.89 -18.48 -6.54
N ILE A 87 -20.68 -17.96 -6.61
CA ILE A 87 -20.00 -17.53 -7.83
C ILE A 87 -18.57 -18.09 -7.85
N ASN A 88 -17.90 -17.95 -9.00
CA ASN A 88 -16.47 -18.21 -9.11
C ASN A 88 -15.73 -16.88 -9.09
N ILE A 89 -14.79 -16.74 -8.15
CA ILE A 89 -14.01 -15.52 -7.95
C ILE A 89 -12.56 -15.81 -8.32
N ALA A 90 -12.03 -15.05 -9.28
CA ALA A 90 -10.60 -15.01 -9.56
C ALA A 90 -10.00 -13.75 -8.92
N ASN A 91 -9.13 -13.91 -7.92
CA ASN A 91 -8.39 -12.80 -7.32
C ASN A 91 -6.96 -12.79 -7.84
N ILE A 92 -6.59 -11.76 -8.59
CA ILE A 92 -5.27 -11.66 -9.23
C ILE A 92 -4.50 -10.53 -8.53
N ASN A 93 -3.31 -10.82 -8.00
CA ASN A 93 -2.46 -9.84 -7.32
C ASN A 93 -1.00 -9.93 -7.78
N ALA A 94 -0.25 -8.84 -7.56
CA ALA A 94 1.17 -8.71 -7.89
C ALA A 94 2.07 -8.92 -6.65
N GLY A 95 1.64 -9.81 -5.75
CA GLY A 95 2.47 -10.31 -4.68
C GLY A 95 2.16 -9.82 -3.26
N PHE A 96 1.37 -8.75 -3.08
CA PHE A 96 0.79 -8.44 -1.77
C PHE A 96 -0.74 -8.59 -1.85
N ASP A 97 -1.25 -9.59 -1.13
CA ASP A 97 -2.66 -9.96 -1.15
C ASP A 97 -3.36 -9.54 0.13
N GLU A 98 -4.17 -8.49 0.03
CA GLU A 98 -5.00 -7.99 1.13
C GLU A 98 -6.48 -8.38 0.98
N THR A 99 -6.86 -9.02 -0.12
CA THR A 99 -8.27 -9.16 -0.54
C THR A 99 -8.79 -10.59 -0.48
N SER A 100 -7.95 -11.62 -0.64
CA SER A 100 -8.42 -13.02 -0.66
C SER A 100 -9.19 -13.43 0.59
N GLU A 101 -8.66 -13.12 1.78
CA GLU A 101 -9.35 -13.45 3.04
C GLU A 101 -10.67 -12.68 3.16
N LEU A 102 -10.70 -11.42 2.71
CA LEU A 102 -11.91 -10.58 2.73
C LEU A 102 -12.99 -11.12 1.79
N LEU A 103 -12.59 -11.51 0.58
CA LEU A 103 -13.47 -12.13 -0.42
C LEU A 103 -14.02 -13.45 0.08
N LYS A 104 -13.18 -14.32 0.65
CA LYS A 104 -13.63 -15.61 1.18
C LYS A 104 -14.58 -15.46 2.36
N ASN A 105 -14.32 -14.50 3.25
CA ASN A 105 -15.21 -14.21 4.38
C ASN A 105 -16.55 -13.63 3.91
N LYS A 106 -16.55 -12.81 2.86
CA LYS A 106 -17.76 -12.17 2.32
C LYS A 106 -18.63 -13.12 1.50
N TYR A 107 -18.00 -13.98 0.70
CA TYR A 107 -18.67 -14.95 -0.17
C TYR A 107 -18.24 -16.39 0.17
N PRO A 108 -18.64 -16.91 1.35
CA PRO A 108 -18.16 -18.20 1.84
C PRO A 108 -18.55 -19.38 0.94
N GLN A 109 -19.70 -19.29 0.27
CA GLN A 109 -20.23 -20.31 -0.66
C GLN A 109 -19.62 -20.22 -2.07
N SER A 110 -18.81 -19.20 -2.34
CA SER A 110 -18.15 -19.04 -3.63
C SER A 110 -16.82 -19.78 -3.68
N SER A 111 -16.46 -20.21 -4.88
CA SER A 111 -15.10 -20.68 -5.17
C SER A 111 -14.18 -19.45 -5.31
N LEU A 112 -12.96 -19.57 -4.81
CA LEU A 112 -11.96 -18.50 -4.85
C LEU A 112 -10.65 -19.08 -5.35
N ASP A 113 -10.28 -18.71 -6.58
CA ASP A 113 -8.99 -18.99 -7.16
C ASP A 113 -8.11 -17.75 -7.03
N VAL A 114 -6.95 -17.90 -6.39
CA VAL A 114 -6.02 -16.80 -6.14
C VAL A 114 -4.80 -16.97 -7.02
N PHE A 115 -4.47 -15.94 -7.80
CA PHE A 115 -3.36 -15.93 -8.72
C PHE A 115 -2.37 -14.82 -8.35
N ASP A 116 -1.10 -15.17 -8.25
CA ASP A 116 -0.01 -14.24 -7.95
C ASP A 116 0.96 -14.18 -9.13
N PHE A 117 1.05 -13.02 -9.77
CA PHE A 117 1.95 -12.80 -10.91
C PHE A 117 3.27 -12.10 -10.55
N TYR A 118 3.63 -12.07 -9.26
CA TYR A 118 4.88 -11.45 -8.81
C TYR A 118 6.12 -12.10 -9.43
N ASP A 119 6.79 -11.35 -10.32
CA ASP A 119 8.14 -11.62 -10.81
C ASP A 119 9.16 -10.68 -10.14
N PRO A 120 10.15 -11.18 -9.37
CA PRO A 120 11.15 -10.35 -8.70
C PRO A 120 12.06 -9.57 -9.66
N ASN A 121 12.16 -9.97 -10.93
CA ASN A 121 12.94 -9.24 -11.93
C ASN A 121 12.17 -8.06 -12.53
N LYS A 122 10.83 -8.11 -12.50
CA LYS A 122 9.95 -7.06 -13.03
C LYS A 122 9.44 -6.14 -11.92
N HIS A 123 9.05 -6.70 -10.78
CA HIS A 123 8.56 -5.99 -9.60
C HIS A 123 9.71 -5.77 -8.61
N THR A 124 10.56 -4.82 -8.97
CA THR A 124 11.83 -4.54 -8.28
C THR A 124 11.66 -3.65 -7.03
N GLU A 125 10.42 -3.28 -6.71
CA GLU A 125 10.10 -2.47 -5.55
C GLU A 125 10.37 -3.24 -4.25
N ILE A 126 11.33 -2.76 -3.47
CA ILE A 126 11.71 -3.36 -2.18
C ILE A 126 10.55 -3.41 -1.18
N SER A 127 9.54 -2.54 -1.35
CA SER A 127 8.34 -2.52 -0.53
C SER A 127 7.49 -3.77 -0.75
N ILE A 128 7.35 -4.25 -1.98
CA ILE A 128 6.62 -5.49 -2.31
C ILE A 128 7.39 -6.70 -1.78
N GLU A 129 8.71 -6.72 -1.94
CA GLU A 129 9.55 -7.78 -1.36
C GLU A 129 9.35 -7.89 0.16
N ARG A 130 9.36 -6.74 0.87
CA ARG A 130 9.09 -6.68 2.32
C ARG A 130 7.67 -7.10 2.67
N ALA A 131 6.69 -6.71 1.86
CA ALA A 131 5.30 -7.10 2.05
C ALA A 131 5.14 -8.61 2.01
N ARG A 132 5.73 -9.28 1.01
CA ARG A 132 5.73 -10.75 0.88
C ARG A 132 6.38 -11.47 2.05
N ARG A 133 7.50 -10.92 2.55
CA ARG A 133 8.18 -11.49 3.73
C ARG A 133 7.32 -11.36 4.99
N ALA A 134 6.52 -10.31 5.11
CA ALA A 134 5.66 -10.06 6.26
C ALA A 134 4.31 -10.77 6.18
N TYR A 135 3.78 -10.95 4.97
CA TYR A 135 2.48 -11.54 4.68
C TYR A 135 2.67 -12.62 3.61
N PRO A 136 2.74 -13.91 4.01
CA PRO A 136 2.85 -14.99 3.05
C PRO A 136 1.59 -15.04 2.16
N PRO A 137 1.71 -15.57 0.93
CA PRO A 137 0.57 -15.73 0.03
C PRO A 137 -0.58 -16.51 0.68
N TYR A 138 -1.80 -16.21 0.24
CA TYR A 138 -3.00 -16.90 0.70
C TYR A 138 -2.90 -18.42 0.40
N PRO A 139 -3.42 -19.31 1.27
CA PRO A 139 -3.36 -20.75 1.04
C PRO A 139 -3.98 -21.15 -0.31
N GLY A 140 -3.23 -21.89 -1.12
CA GLY A 140 -3.68 -22.31 -2.45
C GLY A 140 -3.46 -21.29 -3.57
N THR A 141 -2.76 -20.18 -3.30
CA THR A 141 -2.36 -19.23 -4.36
C THR A 141 -1.53 -19.94 -5.44
N LEU A 142 -1.94 -19.76 -6.69
CA LEU A 142 -1.23 -20.22 -7.87
C LEU A 142 -0.31 -19.12 -8.39
N SER A 143 0.98 -19.42 -8.51
CA SER A 143 1.92 -18.50 -9.15
C SER A 143 1.75 -18.57 -10.67
N ILE A 144 1.57 -17.41 -11.29
CA ILE A 144 1.37 -17.26 -12.73
C ILE A 144 2.36 -16.24 -13.31
N ASN A 145 2.51 -16.20 -14.64
CA ASN A 145 3.37 -15.24 -15.31
C ASN A 145 2.56 -14.40 -16.30
N THR A 146 2.94 -13.14 -16.46
CA THR A 146 2.44 -12.29 -17.54
C THR A 146 3.30 -12.49 -18.79
N VAL A 147 2.75 -13.20 -19.77
CA VAL A 147 3.31 -13.31 -21.11
C VAL A 147 2.44 -12.50 -22.07
N ASN A 148 3.05 -11.79 -23.01
CA ASN A 148 2.29 -11.17 -24.10
C ASN A 148 1.70 -12.31 -24.96
N PRO A 149 0.37 -12.38 -25.14
CA PRO A 149 -0.19 -13.19 -26.21
C PRO A 149 0.23 -12.48 -27.50
N GLY A 150 1.14 -13.10 -28.26
CA GLY A 150 1.70 -12.53 -29.49
C GLY A 150 0.66 -12.14 -30.52
#